data_AF-A0A839TWD4-F1
#
_entry.id   AF-A0A839TWD4-F1
#
_cell.length_a   1.000
_cell.length_b   1.000
_cell.length_c   1.000
_cell.angle_alpha   90.00
_cell.angle_beta   90.00
_cell.angle_gamma   90.00
#
_symmetry.space_group_name_H-M   'P 1'
#
loop_
_entity.id
_entity.type
_entity.pdbx_description
1 polymer ?
#
loop_
_entity_poly.entity_id
_entity_poly.type
_entity_poly.pdbx_seq_one_letter_code
_entity_poly.pdbx_strand_id
1 'polypeptide(L)' 'MLDELSDRNELTLYELTARLIMKHELSISRQAIAKHLAALEEAGLVKTEKKGKYRVIIFNNEPLKHLLEGWVK' A
#
# COMPACT_ATOMS: atom_id res chain seq x y z
N MET A 1 2.00 3.52 5.86
CA MET A 1 1.26 2.62 4.93
C MET A 1 2.19 1.98 3.92
N LEU A 2 2.93 2.79 3.14
CA LEU A 2 3.94 2.27 2.21
C LEU A 2 5.03 1.47 2.93
N ASP A 3 5.43 1.87 4.14
CA ASP A 3 6.40 1.11 4.95
C ASP A 3 5.89 -0.31 5.24
N GLU A 4 4.61 -0.44 5.60
CA GLU A 4 3.99 -1.75 5.88
C GLU A 4 3.90 -2.63 4.63
N LEU A 5 3.59 -2.03 3.48
CA LEU A 5 3.52 -2.73 2.19
C LEU A 5 4.91 -3.08 1.62
N SER A 6 5.91 -2.26 1.92
CA SER A 6 7.31 -2.54 1.57
C SER A 6 7.93 -3.60 2.47
N ASP A 7 7.57 -3.64 3.76
CA ASP A 7 7.99 -4.66 4.72
C ASP A 7 7.36 -6.01 4.44
N ARG A 8 6.08 -6.03 4.02
CA ARG A 8 5.37 -7.27 3.71
C ARG A 8 4.47 -7.08 2.50
N ASN A 9 4.82 -7.81 1.44
CA ASN A 9 4.05 -7.80 0.21
C ASN A 9 2.79 -8.69 0.32
N GLU A 10 1.82 -8.46 -0.57
CA GLU A 10 0.59 -9.27 -0.71
C GLU A 10 -0.34 -9.26 0.52
N LEU A 11 -0.55 -8.10 1.15
CA LEU A 11 -1.45 -7.97 2.29
C LEU A 11 -2.91 -7.81 1.84
N THR A 12 -3.85 -8.43 2.54
CA THR A 12 -5.26 -8.05 2.43
C THR A 12 -5.52 -6.70 3.11
N LEU A 13 -6.63 -6.03 2.75
CA LEU A 13 -7.04 -4.79 3.42
C LEU A 13 -7.21 -4.97 4.94
N TYR A 14 -7.69 -6.15 5.36
CA TYR A 14 -7.84 -6.48 6.78
C TYR A 14 -6.47 -6.54 7.48
N GLU A 15 -5.51 -7.28 6.92
CA GLU A 15 -4.17 -7.41 7.50
C GLU A 15 -3.44 -6.06 7.53
N LEU A 16 -3.54 -5.26 6.46
CA LEU A 16 -2.96 -3.92 6.44
C LEU A 16 -3.56 -3.03 7.53
N THR A 17 -4.89 -3.05 7.68
CA THR A 17 -5.57 -2.28 8.74
C THR A 17 -5.10 -2.70 10.12
N ALA A 18 -5.06 -4.01 10.39
CA ALA A 18 -4.62 -4.54 11.68
C ALA A 18 -3.15 -4.14 11.99
N ARG A 19 -2.26 -4.21 11.00
CA ARG A 19 -0.86 -3.81 11.17
C ARG A 19 -0.70 -2.32 11.42
N LEU A 20 -1.44 -1.46 10.73
CA LEU A 20 -1.37 -0.01 10.96
C LEU A 20 -1.80 0.36 12.39
N ILE A 21 -2.81 -0.33 12.92
CA ILE A 21 -3.25 -0.14 14.30
C ILE A 21 -2.20 -0.69 15.28
N MET A 22 -1.69 -1.90 15.05
CA MET A 22 -0.81 -2.58 16.00
C MET A 22 0.64 -2.07 16.02
N LYS A 23 1.21 -1.73 14.85
CA LYS A 23 2.62 -1.32 14.73
C LYS A 23 2.83 0.18 14.77
N HIS A 24 1.84 0.96 14.32
CA HIS A 24 1.98 2.41 14.18
C HIS A 24 1.00 3.19 15.07
N GLU A 25 0.17 2.50 15.86
CA GLU A 25 -0.88 3.09 16.70
C GLU A 25 -1.82 4.04 15.91
N LEU A 26 -1.92 3.82 14.59
CA LEU A 26 -2.71 4.64 13.69
C LEU A 26 -4.16 4.17 13.71
N SER A 27 -5.00 4.90 14.45
CA SER A 27 -6.45 4.74 14.40
C SER A 27 -7.02 5.40 13.14
N ILE A 28 -6.82 4.74 12.00
CA ILE A 28 -7.40 5.12 10.71
C ILE A 28 -8.53 4.15 10.36
N SER A 29 -9.67 4.70 9.92
CA SER A 29 -10.81 3.88 9.49
C SER A 29 -10.49 3.09 8.22
N ARG A 30 -11.04 1.89 8.09
CA ARG A 30 -10.88 1.05 6.88
C ARG A 30 -11.24 1.79 5.58
N GLN A 31 -12.21 2.70 5.62
CA GLN A 31 -12.60 3.50 4.47
C GLN A 31 -11.52 4.53 4.08
N ALA A 32 -10.88 5.17 5.07
CA ALA A 32 -9.75 6.06 4.80
C ALA A 32 -8.57 5.28 4.22
N ILE A 33 -8.27 4.09 4.74
CA ILE A 33 -7.24 3.19 4.17
C ILE A 33 -7.55 2.86 2.71
N ALA A 34 -8.80 2.50 2.39
CA ALA A 34 -9.22 2.22 1.02
C ALA A 34 -9.03 3.44 0.10
N LYS A 35 -9.32 4.66 0.59
CA LYS A 35 -9.08 5.90 -0.16
C LYS A 35 -7.59 6.13 -0.43
N HIS A 36 -6.72 5.91 0.55
CA HIS A 36 -5.28 5.99 0.36
C HIS A 36 -4.78 4.95 -0.64
N LEU A 37 -5.28 3.71 -0.56
CA LEU A 37 -4.92 2.66 -1.52
C LEU A 37 -5.33 3.01 -2.95
N ALA A 38 -6.51 3.61 -3.16
CA ALA A 38 -6.94 4.07 -4.47
C ALA A 38 -5.97 5.13 -5.04
N ALA A 39 -5.57 6.12 -4.24
CA ALA A 39 -4.60 7.13 -4.66
C ALA A 39 -3.22 6.52 -4.98
N LEU A 40 -2.78 5.53 -4.21
CA LEU A 40 -1.52 4.82 -4.49
C LEU A 40 -1.62 3.94 -5.74
N GLU A 41 -2.78 3.35 -6.02
CA GLU A 41 -3.03 2.53 -7.21
C GLU A 41 -3.03 3.41 -8.47
N GLU A 42 -3.65 4.59 -8.41
CA GLU A 42 -3.58 5.62 -9.47
C GLU A 42 -2.15 6.09 -9.73
N ALA A 43 -1.34 6.26 -8.67
CA ALA A 43 0.08 6.59 -8.78
C ALA A 43 0.95 5.41 -9.27
N GLY A 44 0.37 4.22 -9.45
CA GLY A 44 1.09 3.01 -9.84
C GLY A 44 1.99 2.42 -8.74
N LEU A 45 1.88 2.90 -7.50
CA LEU A 45 2.71 2.48 -6.36
C LEU A 45 2.18 1.21 -5.68
N VAL A 46 0.93 0.86 -5.92
CA VAL A 46 0.36 -0.43 -5.49
C VAL A 46 -0.45 -1.04 -6.62
N LYS A 47 -0.57 -2.36 -6.59
CA LYS A 47 -1.48 -3.13 -7.45
C LYS A 47 -2.39 -3.97 -6.57
N THR A 48 -3.60 -4.23 -7.04
CA THR A 48 -4.49 -5.16 -6.35
C THR A 48 -4.80 -6.38 -7.21
N GLU A 49 -4.63 -7.57 -6.63
CA GLU A 49 -4.84 -8.84 -7.32
C GLU A 49 -5.81 -9.72 -6.55
N LYS A 50 -6.64 -10.46 -7.28
CA LYS A 50 -7.56 -11.44 -6.71
C LYS A 50 -6.84 -12.78 -6.56
N LYS A 51 -6.65 -13.24 -5.32
CA LYS A 51 -6.12 -14.57 -4.99
C LYS A 51 -7.21 -15.40 -4.32
N GLY A 52 -7.87 -16.24 -5.11
CA GLY A 52 -9.00 -17.06 -4.67
C GLY A 52 -10.18 -16.20 -4.19
N LYS A 53 -10.50 -16.28 -2.90
CA LYS A 53 -11.59 -15.52 -2.26
C LYS A 53 -11.18 -14.12 -1.79
N TYR A 54 -9.88 -13.82 -1.78
CA TYR A 54 -9.35 -12.58 -1.21
C TYR A 54 -8.74 -11.68 -2.28
N ARG A 55 -8.71 -10.38 -1.99
CA ARG A 55 -7.95 -9.39 -2.76
C ARG A 55 -6.73 -8.98 -1.93
N VAL A 56 -5.55 -9.10 -2.53
CA VAL A 56 -4.28 -8.71 -1.92
C VAL A 56 -3.78 -7.41 -2.55
N ILE A 57 -3.02 -6.66 -1.77
CA ILE A 57 -2.39 -5.40 -2.12
C ILE A 57 -0.91 -5.69 -2.25
N ILE A 58 -0.37 -5.35 -3.42
CA ILE A 58 1.01 -5.63 -3.80
C ILE A 58 1.72 -4.30 -3.98
N PHE A 59 2.86 -4.13 -3.31
CA PHE A 59 3.67 -2.93 -3.48
C PHE A 59 4.40 -2.95 -4.83
N ASN A 60 4.40 -1.82 -5.53
CA ASN A 60 5.12 -1.63 -6.78
C ASN A 60 6.12 -0.48 -6.62
N ASN A 61 7.40 -0.81 -6.49
CA ASN A 61 8.47 0.18 -6.36
C ASN A 61 9.02 0.69 -7.69
N GLU A 62 8.58 0.15 -8.83
CA GLU A 62 9.04 0.58 -10.16
C GLU A 62 8.92 2.10 -10.40
N PRO A 63 7.80 2.77 -10.06
CA PRO A 63 7.68 4.22 -10.25
C PRO A 63 8.67 5.02 -9.42
N LEU A 64 9.16 4.47 -8.30
CA LEU A 64 10.09 5.14 -7.40
C LEU A 64 11.54 5.06 -7.89
N LYS A 65 11.90 4.05 -8.69
CA LYS A 65 13.28 3.85 -9.17
C LYS A 65 13.78 5.02 -10.01
N HIS A 66 12.90 5.59 -10.83
CA HIS A 66 13.20 6.72 -11.70
C HIS A 66 12.85 8.08 -11.09
N LEU A 67 12.28 8.10 -9.88
CA LEU A 67 11.83 9.34 -9.23
C LEU A 67 13.01 10.28 -8.93
N LEU A 68 14.13 9.72 -8.46
CA LEU A 68 15.33 10.49 -8.12
C LEU A 68 15.93 11.19 -9.34
N GLU A 69 15.82 10.60 -10.53
CA GLU A 69 16.32 11.18 -11.80
C GLU A 69 15.56 12.47 -12.19
N GLY A 70 14.31 12.62 -11.75
CA GLY A 70 13.47 13.79 -12.05
C GLY A 70 13.44 14.86 -10.96
N TRP A 71 13.75 14.51 -9.71
CA TRP A 71 13.59 15.40 -8.54
C TRP A 71 14.90 15.98 -8.02
N VAL A 72 16.01 15.24 -8.11
CA VAL A 72 17.33 15.72 -7.73
C VAL A 72 17.98 16.31 -8.98
N LYS A 73 17.77 17.62 -9.17
CA LYS A 73 18.45 18.41 -10.20
C LYS A 73 19.35 19.44 -9.53
#